data_AF-A0A2R3QHP2-F1
#
_entry.id   AF-A0A2R3QHP2-F1
#
_cell.length_a   1.000
_cell.length_b   1.000
_cell.length_c   1.000
_cell.angle_alpha   90.00
_cell.angle_beta   90.00
_cell.angle_gamma   90.00
#
_symmetry.space_group_name_H-M   'P 1'
#
loop_
_entity.id
_entity.type
_entity.pdbx_description
1 polymer ?
#
loop_
_entity_poly.entity_id
_entity_poly.type
_entity_poly.pdbx_seq_one_letter_code
_entity_poly.pdbx_strand_id
1 'polypeptide(L)'
;MIEAIEVLLKHWGDQLAQNGLGGGLPSTMGTIVEFAGCAPRGGVYGARLLVAGAGPDYAAAEVNQVLYGIERLEGGSALVRLAYARYRNEPRLTIAEQVDALELGKGDAGRRAYYRQVGVLHERLQAGLLERQGKLAGMRREARRDGERMRKAAAQQAGAAHRGRGREFEAAQGGQGAIAAHKAHKAWWRRAVWRPFVGRLGVIRRR
;
A
#
# COMPACT_ATOMS: atom_id res chain seq x y z
N MET A 1 -0.03 5.67 -32.03
CA MET A 1 -0.16 4.54 -31.09
C MET A 1 0.91 4.70 -30.03
N ILE A 2 0.56 4.57 -28.75
CA ILE A 2 1.50 4.75 -27.64
C ILE A 2 2.01 3.39 -27.18
N GLU A 3 3.33 3.13 -27.29
CA GLU A 3 3.93 1.81 -27.02
C GLU A 3 3.75 1.35 -25.57
N ALA A 4 4.01 2.23 -24.60
CA ALA A 4 3.84 1.90 -23.18
C ALA A 4 2.40 1.45 -22.85
N ILE A 5 1.41 2.07 -23.50
CA ILE A 5 0.00 1.71 -23.34
C ILE A 5 -0.33 0.38 -24.03
N GLU A 6 0.29 0.09 -25.18
CA GLU A 6 0.14 -1.21 -25.84
C GLU A 6 0.61 -2.36 -24.94
N VAL A 7 1.78 -2.19 -24.30
CA VAL A 7 2.32 -3.19 -23.36
C VAL A 7 1.38 -3.36 -22.16
N LEU A 8 0.90 -2.26 -21.61
CA LEU A 8 -0.01 -2.27 -20.47
C LEU A 8 -1.35 -2.95 -20.79
N LEU A 9 -1.92 -2.70 -21.98
CA LEU A 9 -3.18 -3.31 -22.41
C LEU A 9 -3.03 -4.80 -22.73
N LYS A 10 -1.90 -5.23 -23.30
CA LYS A 10 -1.60 -6.66 -23.48
C LYS A 10 -1.55 -7.37 -22.13
N HIS A 11 -0.80 -6.81 -21.19
CA HIS A 11 -0.71 -7.33 -19.83
C HIS A 11 -2.09 -7.38 -19.15
N TRP A 12 -2.89 -6.32 -19.28
CA TRP A 12 -4.27 -6.30 -18.79
C TRP A 12 -5.13 -7.41 -19.40
N GLY A 13 -5.04 -7.62 -20.70
CA GLY A 13 -5.77 -8.68 -21.40
C GLY A 13 -5.38 -10.09 -20.92
N ASP A 14 -4.08 -10.33 -20.75
CA ASP A 14 -3.53 -11.59 -20.24
C ASP A 14 -4.02 -11.84 -18.80
N GLN A 15 -3.97 -10.83 -17.93
CA GLN A 15 -4.47 -10.91 -16.55
C GLN A 15 -5.98 -11.14 -16.49
N LEU A 16 -6.73 -10.50 -17.38
CA LEU A 16 -8.18 -10.66 -17.46
C LEU A 16 -8.57 -12.08 -17.91
N ALA A 17 -7.79 -12.69 -18.80
CA ALA A 17 -8.00 -14.07 -19.25
C ALA A 17 -7.67 -15.09 -18.13
N GLN A 18 -6.62 -14.84 -17.34
CA GLN A 18 -6.17 -15.74 -16.29
C GLN A 18 -7.00 -15.64 -15.00
N ASN A 19 -7.36 -14.43 -14.58
CA ASN A 19 -7.90 -14.14 -13.24
C ASN A 19 -9.35 -13.61 -13.25
N GLY A 20 -9.90 -13.26 -14.43
CA GLY A 20 -11.22 -12.62 -14.54
C GLY A 20 -11.24 -11.15 -14.10
N LEU A 21 -12.43 -10.53 -14.10
CA LEU A 21 -12.61 -9.10 -13.78
C LEU A 21 -12.43 -8.78 -12.29
N GLY A 22 -12.64 -9.79 -11.44
CA GLY A 22 -12.44 -9.68 -10.01
C GLY A 22 -11.08 -10.23 -9.66
N GLY A 23 -10.15 -9.35 -9.29
CA GLY A 23 -9.06 -9.73 -8.37
C GLY A 23 -9.67 -10.13 -7.03
N GLY A 24 -10.39 -11.25 -7.00
CA GLY A 24 -10.96 -11.83 -5.81
C GLY A 24 -9.82 -12.01 -4.82
N LEU A 25 -10.04 -11.58 -3.57
CA LEU A 25 -9.06 -11.82 -2.53
C LEU A 25 -8.75 -13.31 -2.56
N PRO A 26 -7.50 -13.71 -2.86
CA PRO A 26 -7.16 -15.12 -2.89
C PRO A 26 -7.53 -15.70 -1.52
N SER A 27 -8.16 -16.87 -1.53
CA SER A 27 -8.55 -17.53 -0.28
C SER A 27 -7.32 -17.65 0.62
N THR A 28 -7.48 -17.53 1.94
CA THR A 28 -6.35 -17.63 2.87
C THR A 28 -5.55 -18.92 2.62
N MET A 29 -6.25 -20.02 2.33
CA MET A 29 -5.61 -21.30 1.98
C MET A 29 -4.85 -21.22 0.65
N GLY A 30 -5.45 -20.63 -0.40
CA GLY A 30 -4.78 -20.41 -1.69
C GLY A 30 -3.50 -19.57 -1.56
N THR A 31 -3.53 -18.51 -0.73
CA THR A 31 -2.34 -17.69 -0.50
C THR A 31 -1.20 -18.44 0.18
N ILE A 32 -1.51 -19.33 1.11
CA ILE A 32 -0.52 -20.14 1.81
C ILE A 32 0.10 -21.17 0.87
N VAL A 33 -0.71 -21.82 0.03
CA VAL A 33 -0.23 -22.83 -0.92
C VAL A 33 0.63 -22.20 -2.02
N GLU A 34 0.20 -21.07 -2.57
CA GLU A 34 0.85 -20.46 -3.73
C GLU A 34 2.05 -19.58 -3.36
N PHE A 35 1.98 -18.86 -2.22
CA PHE A 35 2.98 -17.87 -1.81
C PHE A 35 3.67 -18.19 -0.48
N ALA A 36 3.42 -19.37 0.10
CA ALA A 36 3.91 -19.74 1.43
C ALA A 36 3.53 -18.74 2.53
N GLY A 37 2.43 -17.99 2.36
CA GLY A 37 2.03 -16.93 3.29
C GLY A 37 0.99 -15.98 2.71
N CYS A 38 1.12 -14.67 3.00
CA CYS A 38 0.25 -13.66 2.39
C CYS A 38 0.61 -13.49 0.90
N ALA A 39 -0.40 -13.48 0.03
CA ALA A 39 -0.19 -13.15 -1.37
C ALA A 39 0.50 -11.79 -1.52
N PRO A 40 1.46 -11.65 -2.46
CA PRO A 40 2.11 -10.39 -2.75
C PRO A 40 1.04 -9.37 -3.14
N ARG A 41 0.90 -8.33 -2.32
CA ARG A 41 0.00 -7.21 -2.63
C ARG A 41 0.70 -6.31 -3.63
N GLY A 42 0.21 -6.28 -4.87
CA GLY A 42 0.65 -5.29 -5.85
C GLY A 42 0.32 -3.89 -5.33
N GLY A 43 1.34 -3.08 -5.02
CA GLY A 43 1.15 -1.75 -4.43
C GLY A 43 2.36 -1.28 -3.62
N VAL A 44 2.30 -0.05 -3.12
CA VAL A 44 3.37 0.53 -2.28
C VAL A 44 3.45 -0.25 -0.97
N TYR A 45 4.54 -0.99 -0.76
CA TYR A 45 4.84 -1.69 0.50
C TYR A 45 4.63 -0.74 1.71
N GLY A 46 3.93 -1.23 2.73
CA GLY A 46 3.70 -0.49 4.00
C GLY A 46 2.48 0.43 4.04
N ALA A 47 1.70 0.57 2.96
CA ALA A 47 0.42 1.27 3.01
C ALA A 47 -0.68 0.36 3.58
N ARG A 48 -1.11 0.62 4.83
CA ARG A 48 -2.31 -0.01 5.45
C ARG A 48 -3.62 0.37 4.75
N LEU A 49 -3.56 1.38 3.88
CA LEU A 49 -4.66 1.89 3.09
C LEU A 49 -4.54 1.30 1.68
N LEU A 50 -5.57 0.56 1.26
CA LEU A 50 -5.74 -0.02 -0.08
C LEU A 50 -6.02 1.05 -1.15
N VAL A 51 -5.38 2.22 -1.03
CA VAL A 51 -5.50 3.36 -1.95
C VAL A 51 -4.85 3.01 -3.30
N ALA A 52 -4.06 1.94 -3.36
CA ALA A 52 -3.46 1.41 -4.58
C ALA A 52 -3.99 0.00 -4.90
N GLY A 53 -5.26 -0.29 -4.62
CA GLY A 53 -5.84 -1.61 -4.84
C GLY A 53 -5.43 -2.66 -3.80
N ALA A 54 -6.08 -3.82 -3.88
CA ALA A 54 -5.95 -4.93 -2.94
C ALA A 54 -5.71 -6.30 -3.61
N GLY A 55 -5.65 -6.31 -4.94
CA GLY A 55 -5.48 -7.52 -5.75
C GLY A 55 -4.00 -7.82 -6.06
N PRO A 56 -3.73 -9.00 -6.63
CA PRO A 56 -2.38 -9.39 -7.06
C PRO A 56 -1.82 -8.45 -8.14
N ASP A 57 -2.69 -7.85 -8.96
CA ASP A 57 -2.31 -6.93 -10.03
C ASP A 57 -3.01 -5.56 -9.94
N TYR A 58 -2.26 -4.58 -9.44
CA TYR A 58 -2.73 -3.20 -9.38
C TYR A 58 -2.81 -2.53 -10.77
N ALA A 59 -1.89 -2.85 -11.68
CA ALA A 59 -1.84 -2.21 -12.98
C ALA A 59 -3.05 -2.58 -13.84
N ALA A 60 -3.40 -3.87 -13.89
CA ALA A 60 -4.59 -4.35 -14.59
C ALA A 60 -5.89 -3.80 -13.95
N ALA A 61 -5.93 -3.69 -12.62
CA ALA A 61 -7.06 -3.07 -11.92
C ALA A 61 -7.25 -1.60 -12.29
N GLU A 62 -6.17 -0.82 -12.37
CA GLU A 62 -6.23 0.58 -12.78
C GLU A 62 -6.67 0.74 -14.25
N VAL A 63 -6.21 -0.13 -15.15
CA VAL A 63 -6.68 -0.17 -16.53
C VAL A 63 -8.19 -0.40 -16.60
N ASN A 64 -8.72 -1.39 -15.87
CA ASN A 64 -10.17 -1.64 -15.79
C ASN A 64 -10.95 -0.40 -15.31
N GLN A 65 -10.47 0.26 -14.25
CA GLN A 65 -11.11 1.45 -13.72
C GLN A 65 -11.16 2.60 -14.74
N VAL A 66 -10.09 2.79 -15.52
CA VAL A 66 -10.09 3.80 -16.59
C VAL A 66 -11.00 3.38 -17.74
N LEU A 67 -11.00 2.10 -18.14
CA LEU A 67 -11.90 1.60 -19.19
C LEU A 67 -13.38 1.80 -18.82
N TYR A 68 -13.78 1.56 -17.56
CA TYR A 68 -15.13 1.88 -17.08
C TYR A 68 -15.45 3.39 -17.13
N GLY A 69 -14.44 4.24 -16.90
CA GLY A 69 -14.57 5.68 -17.09
C GLY A 69 -14.78 6.05 -18.56
N ILE A 70 -13.97 5.45 -19.45
CA ILE A 70 -14.05 5.66 -20.90
C ILE A 70 -15.40 5.20 -21.44
N GLU A 71 -15.93 4.06 -20.98
CA GLU A 71 -17.20 3.49 -21.45
C GLU A 71 -18.37 4.48 -21.38
N ARG A 72 -18.37 5.34 -20.35
CA ARG A 72 -19.41 6.33 -20.08
C ARG A 72 -19.31 7.58 -20.94
N LEU A 73 -18.21 7.76 -21.69
CA LEU A 73 -18.02 8.88 -22.59
C LEU A 73 -18.68 8.61 -23.95
N GLU A 74 -18.89 9.67 -24.72
CA GLU A 74 -19.37 9.55 -26.10
C GLU A 74 -18.38 8.73 -26.95
N GLY A 75 -18.92 7.74 -27.67
CA GLY A 75 -18.14 6.74 -28.42
C GLY A 75 -17.30 5.80 -27.55
N GLY A 76 -17.43 5.88 -26.22
CA GLY A 76 -16.63 5.14 -25.25
C GLY A 76 -16.85 3.63 -25.29
N SER A 77 -18.10 3.20 -25.39
CA SER A 77 -18.46 1.77 -25.49
C SER A 77 -17.77 1.07 -26.68
N ALA A 78 -17.67 1.74 -27.83
CA ALA A 78 -16.97 1.19 -28.99
C ALA A 78 -15.46 0.99 -28.73
N LEU A 79 -14.82 1.93 -28.02
CA LEU A 79 -13.41 1.82 -27.66
C LEU A 79 -13.16 0.71 -26.64
N VAL A 80 -14.09 0.51 -25.69
CA VAL A 80 -14.01 -0.59 -24.74
C VAL A 80 -14.19 -1.92 -25.47
N ARG A 81 -15.20 -2.06 -26.35
CA ARG A 81 -15.36 -3.25 -27.20
C ARG A 81 -14.09 -3.55 -28.00
N LEU A 82 -13.44 -2.54 -28.57
CA LEU A 82 -12.15 -2.67 -29.25
C LEU A 82 -11.06 -3.22 -28.31
N ALA A 83 -10.95 -2.70 -27.09
CA ALA A 83 -9.98 -3.20 -26.11
C ALA A 83 -10.20 -4.69 -25.81
N TYR A 84 -11.45 -5.09 -25.56
CA TYR A 84 -11.79 -6.50 -25.34
C TYR A 84 -11.48 -7.36 -26.57
N ALA A 85 -11.89 -6.94 -27.77
CA ALA A 85 -11.68 -7.69 -29.00
C ALA A 85 -10.19 -7.91 -29.31
N ARG A 86 -9.35 -6.93 -29.00
CA ARG A 86 -7.92 -6.93 -29.32
C ARG A 86 -7.05 -7.62 -28.29
N TYR A 87 -7.30 -7.42 -26.99
CA TYR A 87 -6.37 -7.83 -25.94
C TYR A 87 -6.84 -9.03 -25.11
N ARG A 88 -8.15 -9.35 -25.08
CA ARG A 88 -8.67 -10.47 -24.26
C ARG A 88 -8.76 -11.80 -25.01
N ASN A 89 -9.09 -11.76 -26.30
CA ASN A 89 -9.47 -12.97 -27.03
C ASN A 89 -8.28 -13.93 -27.19
N GLU A 90 -8.48 -15.17 -26.76
CA GLU A 90 -7.56 -16.30 -27.00
C GLU A 90 -8.36 -17.46 -27.62
N PRO A 91 -8.06 -17.89 -28.86
CA PRO A 91 -7.02 -17.37 -29.74
C PRO A 91 -7.27 -15.94 -30.23
N ARG A 92 -6.19 -15.20 -30.48
CA ARG A 92 -6.26 -13.81 -30.95
C ARG A 92 -6.89 -13.73 -32.33
N LEU A 93 -7.95 -12.93 -32.46
CA LEU A 93 -8.55 -12.59 -33.75
C LEU A 93 -7.55 -11.85 -34.63
N THR A 94 -7.54 -12.16 -35.92
CA THR A 94 -6.84 -11.38 -36.94
C THR A 94 -7.41 -9.96 -37.01
N ILE A 95 -6.64 -9.02 -37.58
CA ILE A 95 -7.12 -7.63 -37.72
C ILE A 95 -8.39 -7.56 -38.57
N ALA A 96 -8.53 -8.40 -39.60
CA ALA A 96 -9.72 -8.46 -40.44
C ALA A 96 -10.96 -8.88 -39.63
N GLU A 97 -10.83 -9.96 -38.84
CA GLU A 97 -11.92 -10.42 -37.96
C GLU A 97 -12.28 -9.39 -36.89
N GLN A 98 -11.31 -8.66 -36.34
CA GLN A 98 -11.58 -7.58 -35.40
C GLN A 98 -12.30 -6.40 -36.06
N VAL A 99 -11.91 -6.02 -37.27
CA VAL A 99 -12.57 -4.97 -38.06
C VAL A 99 -14.02 -5.34 -38.33
N ASP A 100 -14.27 -6.60 -38.71
CA ASP A 100 -15.61 -7.12 -38.98
C ASP A 100 -16.45 -7.18 -37.69
N ALA A 101 -15.91 -7.72 -36.59
CA ALA A 101 -16.60 -7.84 -35.30
C ALA A 101 -16.94 -6.48 -34.65
N LEU A 102 -16.19 -5.43 -35.01
CA LEU A 102 -16.41 -4.06 -34.55
C LEU A 102 -17.18 -3.20 -35.57
N GLU A 103 -17.58 -3.79 -36.70
CA GLU A 103 -18.37 -3.15 -37.75
C GLU A 103 -17.72 -1.86 -38.30
N LEU A 104 -16.38 -1.85 -38.41
CA LEU A 104 -15.61 -0.63 -38.76
C LEU A 104 -15.56 -0.34 -40.27
N GLY A 105 -16.31 -1.08 -41.07
CA GLY A 105 -16.29 -1.02 -42.52
C GLY A 105 -15.37 -2.07 -43.15
N LYS A 106 -15.31 -2.09 -44.50
CA LYS A 106 -14.62 -3.14 -45.26
C LYS A 106 -13.27 -2.69 -45.80
N GLY A 107 -12.37 -3.65 -46.01
CA GLY A 107 -11.07 -3.45 -46.66
C GLY A 107 -10.19 -2.40 -45.98
N ASP A 108 -9.44 -1.64 -46.78
CA ASP A 108 -8.48 -0.65 -46.27
C ASP A 108 -9.12 0.48 -45.47
N ALA A 109 -10.37 0.85 -45.78
CA ALA A 109 -11.09 1.88 -45.04
C ALA A 109 -11.36 1.40 -43.59
N GLY A 110 -11.80 0.15 -43.43
CA GLY A 110 -12.00 -0.47 -42.12
C GLY A 110 -10.69 -0.61 -41.35
N ARG A 111 -9.61 -1.04 -42.02
CA ARG A 111 -8.28 -1.14 -41.39
C ARG A 111 -7.76 0.22 -40.91
N ARG A 112 -7.95 1.30 -41.68
CA ARG A 112 -7.58 2.65 -41.24
C ARG A 112 -8.44 3.12 -40.06
N ALA A 113 -9.74 2.85 -40.08
CA ALA A 113 -10.63 3.17 -38.97
C ALA A 113 -10.22 2.46 -37.68
N TYR A 114 -9.86 1.18 -37.78
CA TYR A 114 -9.33 0.39 -36.67
C TYR A 114 -8.11 1.02 -36.02
N TYR A 115 -7.05 1.33 -36.79
CA TYR A 115 -5.85 1.93 -36.21
C TYR A 115 -6.08 3.33 -35.63
N ARG A 116 -7.00 4.11 -36.20
CA ARG A 116 -7.44 5.37 -35.60
C ARG A 116 -8.09 5.14 -34.24
N GLN A 117 -9.02 4.20 -34.13
CA GLN A 117 -9.66 3.88 -32.85
C GLN A 117 -8.67 3.33 -31.82
N VAL A 118 -7.68 2.52 -32.23
CA VAL A 118 -6.58 2.09 -31.34
C VAL A 118 -5.80 3.31 -30.83
N GLY A 119 -5.48 4.27 -31.70
CA GLY A 119 -4.85 5.53 -31.30
C GLY A 119 -5.66 6.28 -30.25
N VAL A 120 -6.95 6.48 -30.50
CA VAL A 120 -7.87 7.17 -29.58
C VAL A 120 -8.01 6.43 -28.25
N LEU A 121 -8.09 5.09 -28.27
CA LEU A 121 -8.11 4.27 -27.06
C LEU A 121 -6.85 4.51 -26.23
N HIS A 122 -5.67 4.52 -26.84
CA HIS A 122 -4.41 4.71 -26.12
C HIS A 122 -4.32 6.10 -25.49
N GLU A 123 -4.72 7.14 -26.23
CA GLU A 123 -4.71 8.52 -25.74
C GLU A 123 -5.67 8.70 -24.56
N ARG A 124 -6.91 8.20 -24.68
CA ARG A 124 -7.91 8.27 -23.60
C ARG A 124 -7.48 7.47 -22.38
N LEU A 125 -6.91 6.28 -22.57
CA LEU A 125 -6.43 5.45 -21.47
C LEU A 125 -5.25 6.12 -20.75
N GLN A 126 -4.28 6.66 -21.49
CA GLN A 126 -3.15 7.38 -20.90
C GLN A 126 -3.62 8.59 -20.09
N ALA A 127 -4.51 9.41 -20.65
CA ALA A 127 -5.05 10.57 -19.95
C ALA A 127 -5.76 10.17 -18.64
N GLY A 128 -6.63 9.15 -18.70
CA GLY A 128 -7.35 8.67 -17.52
C GLY A 128 -6.43 8.05 -16.46
N LEU A 129 -5.39 7.32 -16.86
CA LEU A 129 -4.39 6.78 -15.94
C LEU A 129 -3.60 7.89 -15.23
N LEU A 130 -3.16 8.92 -15.97
CA LEU A 130 -2.45 10.06 -15.39
C LEU A 130 -3.32 10.84 -14.39
N GLU A 131 -4.59 11.08 -14.73
CA GLU A 131 -5.54 11.74 -13.84
C GLU A 131 -5.72 10.94 -12.53
N ARG A 132 -5.93 9.63 -12.65
CA ARG A 132 -6.07 8.75 -11.49
C ARG A 132 -4.80 8.69 -10.64
N GLN A 133 -3.63 8.57 -11.26
CA GLN A 133 -2.36 8.60 -10.53
C GLN A 133 -2.19 9.92 -9.74
N GLY A 134 -2.58 11.05 -10.32
CA GLY A 134 -2.61 12.34 -9.64
C GLY A 134 -3.53 12.34 -8.40
N LYS A 135 -4.76 11.86 -8.56
CA LYS A 135 -5.74 11.72 -7.46
C LYS A 135 -5.22 10.82 -6.35
N LEU A 136 -4.70 9.64 -6.69
CA LEU A 136 -4.16 8.68 -5.73
C LEU A 136 -2.91 9.20 -5.03
N ALA A 137 -2.05 9.96 -5.72
CA ALA A 137 -0.91 10.62 -5.09
C ALA A 137 -1.36 11.64 -4.03
N GLY A 138 -2.43 12.39 -4.30
CA GLY A 138 -3.09 13.28 -3.33
C GLY A 138 -3.57 12.51 -2.10
N MET A 139 -4.38 11.48 -2.30
CA MET A 139 -4.91 10.64 -1.22
C MET A 139 -3.81 9.99 -0.38
N ARG A 140 -2.72 9.51 -1.01
CA ARG A 140 -1.57 8.93 -0.28
C ARG A 140 -0.86 9.97 0.59
N ARG A 141 -0.74 11.22 0.13
CA ARG A 141 -0.15 12.30 0.92
C ARG A 141 -1.02 12.64 2.14
N GLU A 142 -2.33 12.69 1.96
CA GLU A 142 -3.29 12.92 3.03
C GLU A 142 -3.27 11.79 4.07
N ALA A 143 -3.40 10.55 3.61
CA ALA A 143 -3.27 9.35 4.45
C ALA A 143 -1.97 9.31 5.26
N ARG A 144 -0.85 9.75 4.66
CA ARG A 144 0.45 9.84 5.36
C ARG A 144 0.41 10.88 6.48
N ARG A 145 -0.20 12.04 6.25
CA ARG A 145 -0.35 13.11 7.25
C ARG A 145 -1.24 12.64 8.40
N ASP A 146 -2.36 12.00 8.10
CA ASP A 146 -3.27 11.46 9.11
C ASP A 146 -2.60 10.36 9.94
N GLY A 147 -1.90 9.44 9.28
CA GLY A 147 -1.11 8.42 9.98
C GLY A 147 -0.04 9.01 10.89
N GLU A 148 0.58 10.12 10.51
CA GLU A 148 1.55 10.82 11.37
C GLU A 148 0.88 11.50 12.58
N ARG A 149 -0.28 12.14 12.37
CA ARG A 149 -1.08 12.71 13.47
C ARG A 149 -1.47 11.63 14.47
N MET A 150 -1.94 10.47 14.00
CA MET A 150 -2.30 9.34 14.83
C MET A 150 -1.09 8.77 15.60
N ARG A 151 0.08 8.66 14.97
CA ARG A 151 1.31 8.23 15.66
C ARG A 151 1.72 9.20 16.76
N LYS A 152 1.64 10.51 16.52
CA LYS A 152 1.95 11.53 17.54
C LYS A 152 0.97 11.45 18.71
N ALA A 153 -0.34 11.34 18.43
CA ALA A 153 -1.36 11.19 19.46
C ALA A 153 -1.14 9.91 20.30
N ALA A 154 -0.87 8.77 19.65
CA ALA A 154 -0.59 7.51 20.33
C ALA A 154 0.67 7.61 21.21
N ALA A 155 1.74 8.25 20.74
CA ALA A 155 2.95 8.47 21.53
C ALA A 155 2.70 9.37 22.74
N GLN A 156 1.91 10.43 22.59
CA GLN A 156 1.50 11.31 23.69
C GLN A 156 0.66 10.57 24.74
N GLN A 157 -0.30 9.76 24.28
CA GLN A 157 -1.15 8.95 25.15
C GLN A 157 -0.32 7.90 25.90
N ALA A 158 0.58 7.20 25.23
CA ALA A 158 1.49 6.26 25.87
C ALA A 158 2.37 6.96 26.91
N GLY A 159 2.96 8.12 26.56
CA GLY A 159 3.74 8.92 27.50
C GLY A 159 2.93 9.38 28.72
N ALA A 160 1.68 9.79 28.52
CA ALA A 160 0.77 10.16 29.61
C ALA A 160 0.44 8.96 30.51
N ALA A 161 0.16 7.79 29.93
CA ALA A 161 -0.09 6.56 30.66
C ALA A 161 1.12 6.10 31.48
N HIS A 162 2.33 6.18 30.91
CA HIS A 162 3.57 5.88 31.64
C HIS A 162 3.81 6.85 32.80
N ARG A 163 3.58 8.16 32.60
CA ARG A 163 3.67 9.15 33.68
C ARG A 163 2.60 8.93 34.75
N GLY A 164 1.37 8.61 34.37
CA GLY A 164 0.28 8.28 35.28
C GLY A 164 0.63 7.08 36.17
N ARG A 165 1.04 5.97 35.56
CA ARG A 165 1.54 4.80 36.30
C ARG A 165 2.73 5.14 37.20
N GLY A 166 3.67 5.95 36.72
CA GLY A 166 4.80 6.41 37.54
C GLY A 166 4.35 7.12 38.82
N ARG A 167 3.34 7.99 38.72
CA ARG A 167 2.74 8.68 39.88
C ARG A 167 2.01 7.73 40.82
N GLU A 168 1.26 6.76 40.28
CA GLU A 168 0.61 5.70 41.08
C GLU A 168 1.64 4.87 41.86
N PHE A 169 2.74 4.48 41.19
CA PHE A 169 3.86 3.77 41.83
C PHE A 169 4.54 4.61 42.91
N GLU A 170 4.77 5.91 42.68
CA GLU A 170 5.34 6.80 43.70
C GLU A 170 4.40 6.99 44.90
N ALA A 171 3.10 7.17 44.66
CA ALA A 171 2.10 7.26 45.71
C ALA A 171 2.07 5.98 46.56
N ALA A 172 2.11 4.80 45.94
CA ALA A 172 2.20 3.52 46.63
C ALA A 172 3.49 3.33 47.44
N GLN A 173 4.57 4.03 47.10
CA GLN A 173 5.86 3.98 47.81
C GLN A 173 6.06 5.11 48.84
N GLY A 174 5.00 5.81 49.22
CA GLY A 174 5.03 6.82 50.28
C GLY A 174 5.00 8.28 49.78
N GLY A 175 4.66 8.51 48.51
CA GLY A 175 4.46 9.84 47.95
C GLY A 175 5.61 10.36 47.11
N GLN A 176 5.43 11.57 46.58
CA GLN A 176 6.33 12.16 45.59
C GLN A 176 7.75 12.31 46.16
N GLY A 177 8.75 11.73 45.48
CA GLY A 177 10.15 11.79 45.92
C GLY A 177 10.56 10.78 47.00
N ALA A 178 9.65 9.95 47.53
CA ALA A 178 9.96 8.97 48.58
C ALA A 178 11.03 7.94 48.13
N ILE A 179 10.96 7.50 46.87
CA ILE A 179 11.94 6.56 46.28
C ILE A 179 13.32 7.23 46.15
N ALA A 180 13.36 8.49 45.72
CA ALA A 180 14.59 9.26 45.57
C ALA A 180 15.22 9.53 46.94
N ALA A 181 14.41 9.91 47.94
CA ALA A 181 14.83 10.08 49.32
C ALA A 181 15.36 8.77 49.92
N HIS A 182 14.67 7.64 49.68
CA HIS A 182 15.12 6.33 50.15
C HIS A 182 16.46 5.90 49.50
N LYS A 183 16.62 6.11 48.19
CA LYS A 183 17.90 5.86 47.48
C LYS A 183 19.00 6.79 47.98
N ALA A 184 18.73 8.07 48.18
CA ALA A 184 19.68 9.04 48.70
C ALA A 184 20.12 8.69 50.13
N HIS A 185 19.18 8.31 50.98
CA HIS A 185 19.46 7.83 52.33
C HIS A 185 20.32 6.57 52.32
N LYS A 186 20.00 5.58 51.47
CA LYS A 186 20.80 4.36 51.30
C LYS A 186 22.22 4.64 50.77
N ALA A 187 22.36 5.59 49.84
CA ALA A 187 23.64 6.02 49.29
C ALA A 187 24.48 6.82 50.31
N TRP A 188 23.83 7.63 51.15
CA TRP A 188 24.47 8.30 52.28
C TRP A 188 24.96 7.26 53.30
N TRP A 189 24.11 6.31 53.69
CA TRP A 189 24.48 5.24 54.64
C TRP A 189 25.69 4.42 54.17
N ARG A 190 25.75 4.06 52.88
CA ARG A 190 26.91 3.38 52.30
C ARG A 190 28.19 4.22 52.34
N ARG A 191 28.09 5.55 52.20
CA ARG A 191 29.24 6.46 52.23
C ARG A 191 29.68 6.84 53.64
N ALA A 192 28.73 7.11 54.54
CA ALA A 192 28.98 7.63 55.88
C ALA A 192 29.21 6.53 56.91
N VAL A 193 28.58 5.36 56.75
CA VAL A 193 28.66 4.28 57.74
C VAL A 193 29.50 3.11 57.23
N TRP A 194 29.27 2.67 55.99
CA TRP A 194 29.92 1.45 55.49
C TRP A 194 31.37 1.67 55.00
N ARG A 195 31.64 2.78 54.29
CA ARG A 195 33.00 3.11 53.81
C ARG A 195 34.04 3.32 54.94
N PRO A 196 33.74 4.01 56.05
CA PRO A 196 34.68 4.14 57.16
C PRO A 196 34.88 2.82 57.92
N PHE A 197 33.88 1.92 57.94
CA PHE A 197 33.96 0.63 58.61
C PHE A 197 34.88 -0.35 57.86
N VAL A 198 34.80 -0.39 56.53
CA VAL A 198 35.72 -1.19 55.70
C VAL A 198 37.15 -0.58 55.69
N GLY A 199 37.26 0.75 55.77
CA GLY A 199 38.56 1.44 55.94
C GLY A 199 39.25 1.16 57.28
N ARG A 200 38.50 0.92 58.36
CA ARG A 200 39.06 0.52 59.68
C ARG A 200 39.38 -0.96 59.80
N LEU A 201 38.67 -1.83 59.08
CA LEU A 201 38.95 -3.28 59.08
C LEU A 201 40.17 -3.66 58.22
N GLY A 202 40.65 -2.78 57.34
CA GLY A 202 41.87 -2.98 56.55
C GLY A 202 43.20 -2.74 57.30
N VAL A 203 43.17 -2.32 58.58
CA VAL A 203 44.38 -1.96 59.35
C VAL A 203 44.77 -3.03 60.39
N ILE A 204 44.12 -4.19 60.41
CA ILE A 204 44.51 -5.33 61.28
C ILE A 204 45.07 -6.47 60.42
N ARG A 205 46.19 -6.20 59.72
CA ARG A 205 47.13 -7.24 59.26
C ARG A 205 48.44 -6.59 58.83
N ARG A 206 49.29 -6.31 59.81
CA ARG A 206 50.76 -6.21 59.68
C ARG A 206 51.35 -5.92 61.06
N ARG A 207 51.57 -6.98 61.84
CA ARG A 207 52.78 -7.19 62.62
C ARG A 207 53.09 -8.67 62.56
#